data_AF-A0A5N5T6D7-F1
#
_entry.id   AF-A0A5N5T6D7-F1
#
_cell.length_a   1.000
_cell.length_b   1.000
_cell.length_c   1.000
_cell.angle_alpha   90.00
_cell.angle_beta   90.00
_cell.angle_gamma   90.00
#
_symmetry.space_group_name_H-M   'P 1'
#
loop_
_entity.id
_entity.type
_entity.pdbx_description
1 polymer ?
#
loop_
_entity_poly.entity_id
_entity_poly.type
_entity_poly.pdbx_seq_one_letter_code
_entity_poly.pdbx_strand_id
1 'polypeptide(L)'
;MAKRCFIKCINKIAAHDPILLEDKISHILGRSKITKIKTSKCSKEQVELTANYANFKVKYKHIGPNDGGYMGKAFLFGLHPHEIVFDPEPNESLSPVANAALKEVDNSETLTSDSCSDEKPVVASKRKLDTSSDNISKKLCTNSSDNTWENYNNELLVYNKRMKKCDKIAAYDLDGTLITTASGRVFPKDVNDWKILYTEVPGKLKQLYKDGYKIVIFTNQLGVSRGKISVKDIQSKIQNVINKLGVSAQALVSTGKGKYRKPFTGMWDFFLSECNEGLRVDKEESFYVGDAAGRPEISKKRKKDHSSADRLFAINIDIQFLTPEEHFLGKSPLPYNMPEFIPSSVDDTVSLYNPATTKVPKYPVEVAILVGYPGSGKSTFVEKHLLKLGYIQANRDQIGSWQKCVALMEKYTKV
;
A
#
# COMPACT_ATOMS: atom_id res chain seq x y z
N MET A 1 34.72 6.31 -6.53
CA MET A 1 34.72 5.28 -5.48
C MET A 1 34.57 5.97 -4.14
N ALA A 2 33.65 5.52 -3.30
CA ALA A 2 33.48 6.04 -1.95
C ALA A 2 34.68 5.70 -1.05
N LYS A 3 34.87 6.45 0.02
CA LYS A 3 35.81 6.16 1.13
C LYS A 3 35.10 5.58 2.34
N ARG A 4 33.80 5.86 2.52
CA ARG A 4 32.93 5.35 3.59
C ARG A 4 31.50 5.14 3.10
N CYS A 5 30.75 4.26 3.76
CA CYS A 5 29.30 4.10 3.61
C CYS A 5 28.65 4.07 5.00
N PHE A 6 27.54 4.78 5.19
CA PHE A 6 26.84 4.87 6.47
C PHE A 6 25.34 4.61 6.32
N ILE A 7 24.75 3.92 7.29
CA ILE A 7 23.31 3.96 7.56
C ILE A 7 23.06 5.09 8.55
N LYS A 8 22.19 6.05 8.18
CA LYS A 8 21.73 7.12 9.07
C LYS A 8 20.21 7.01 9.27
N CYS A 9 19.74 7.45 10.43
CA CYS A 9 18.31 7.63 10.67
C CYS A 9 17.87 9.01 10.17
N ILE A 10 16.85 9.08 9.33
CA ILE A 10 16.35 10.34 8.75
C ILE A 10 15.68 11.22 9.82
N ASN A 11 15.13 10.61 10.89
CA ASN A 11 14.49 11.35 11.99
C ASN A 11 15.48 11.63 13.13
N LYS A 12 15.89 12.90 13.24
CA LYS A 12 16.87 13.39 14.23
C LYS A 12 16.45 13.27 15.71
N ILE A 13 15.18 13.03 16.01
CA ILE A 13 14.64 13.14 17.39
C ILE A 13 14.85 11.85 18.22
N ALA A 14 15.02 10.70 17.58
CA ALA A 14 15.25 9.41 18.26
C ALA A 14 16.24 8.50 17.50
N ALA A 15 17.18 9.12 16.79
CA ALA A 15 18.13 8.43 15.92
C ALA A 15 19.10 7.49 16.67
N HIS A 16 19.45 6.37 16.01
CA HIS A 16 20.73 5.73 16.25
C HIS A 16 21.86 6.54 15.61
N ASP A 17 23.06 6.39 16.16
CA ASP A 17 24.27 7.04 15.64
C ASP A 17 24.68 6.37 14.31
N PRO A 18 25.35 7.06 13.37
CA PRO A 18 25.60 6.52 12.03
C PRO A 18 26.35 5.19 12.05
N ILE A 19 25.75 4.14 11.49
CA ILE A 19 26.34 2.79 11.44
C ILE A 19 27.19 2.69 10.19
N LEU A 20 28.50 2.47 10.34
CA LEU A 20 29.41 2.23 9.22
C LEU A 20 29.11 0.87 8.55
N LEU A 21 29.07 0.85 7.22
CA LEU A 21 29.11 -0.36 6.41
C LEU A 21 30.43 -0.41 5.66
N GLU A 22 31.30 -1.34 6.00
CA GLU A 22 32.64 -1.48 5.41
C GLU A 22 32.58 -2.09 3.98
N ASP A 23 33.55 -1.77 3.11
CA ASP A 23 33.53 -2.23 1.71
C ASP A 23 33.59 -3.76 1.60
N LYS A 24 32.60 -4.35 0.93
CA LYS A 24 32.43 -5.80 0.69
C LYS A 24 32.27 -6.68 1.94
N ILE A 25 32.21 -6.09 3.14
CA ILE A 25 31.95 -6.81 4.39
C ILE A 25 30.43 -6.84 4.63
N SER A 26 29.93 -7.97 5.11
CA SER A 26 28.49 -8.18 5.36
C SER A 26 28.13 -7.88 6.80
N HIS A 27 27.16 -6.99 7.00
CA HIS A 27 26.71 -6.53 8.31
C HIS A 27 25.27 -6.99 8.57
N ILE A 28 25.07 -7.84 9.57
CA ILE A 28 23.74 -8.29 10.00
C ILE A 28 23.20 -7.29 11.04
N LEU A 29 22.03 -6.71 10.76
CA LEU A 29 21.39 -5.70 11.60
C LEU A 29 19.96 -6.11 11.97
N GLY A 30 19.49 -5.55 13.09
CA GLY A 30 18.18 -5.84 13.68
C GLY A 30 18.03 -5.19 15.05
N ARG A 31 17.18 -5.76 15.91
CA ARG A 31 16.91 -5.34 17.29
C ARG A 31 18.16 -5.44 18.17
N SER A 32 18.88 -4.34 18.33
CA SER A 32 20.13 -4.26 19.10
C SER A 32 20.26 -2.93 19.83
N LYS A 33 21.28 -2.81 20.71
CA LYS A 33 21.66 -1.52 21.31
C LYS A 33 22.11 -0.50 20.26
N ILE A 34 22.78 -0.97 19.20
CA ILE A 34 23.35 -0.13 18.14
C ILE A 34 22.25 0.53 17.32
N THR A 35 21.24 -0.23 16.86
CA THR A 35 20.10 0.32 16.11
C THR A 35 19.10 1.08 16.99
N LYS A 36 19.26 1.02 18.32
CA LYS A 36 18.33 1.51 19.36
C LYS A 36 16.90 0.92 19.28
N ILE A 37 16.67 -0.08 18.42
CA ILE A 37 15.37 -0.75 18.24
C ILE A 37 15.08 -1.70 19.41
N LYS A 38 13.90 -1.54 20.02
CA LYS A 38 13.48 -2.32 21.21
C LYS A 38 12.31 -3.29 20.95
N THR A 39 11.52 -3.07 19.90
CA THR A 39 10.28 -3.84 19.63
C THR A 39 10.56 -5.28 19.21
N SER A 40 9.93 -6.25 19.87
CA SER A 40 10.06 -7.69 19.60
C SER A 40 9.58 -8.12 18.20
N LYS A 41 8.88 -7.25 17.46
CA LYS A 41 8.54 -7.47 16.05
C LYS A 41 9.78 -7.41 15.12
N CYS A 42 10.84 -6.73 15.55
CA CYS A 42 12.14 -6.76 14.89
C CYS A 42 12.95 -7.96 15.41
N SER A 43 13.42 -8.82 14.50
CA SER A 43 14.41 -9.85 14.84
C SER A 43 15.71 -9.21 15.32
N LYS A 44 16.53 -9.93 16.10
CA LYS A 44 17.93 -9.49 16.36
C LYS A 44 18.74 -9.45 15.05
N GLU A 45 18.43 -10.39 14.17
CA GLU A 45 19.01 -10.59 12.84
C GLU A 45 17.85 -10.41 11.85
N GLN A 46 17.68 -9.17 11.37
CA GLN A 46 16.52 -8.73 10.59
C GLN A 46 16.85 -8.61 9.11
N VAL A 47 18.04 -8.09 8.81
CA VAL A 47 18.57 -7.87 7.46
C VAL A 47 20.09 -8.08 7.44
N GLU A 48 20.60 -8.45 6.29
CA GLU A 48 22.02 -8.49 5.94
C GLU A 48 22.30 -7.44 4.86
N LEU A 49 23.33 -6.61 5.08
CA LEU A 49 23.72 -5.50 4.21
C LEU A 49 25.21 -5.58 3.87
N THR A 50 25.54 -5.54 2.58
CA THR A 50 26.94 -5.55 2.09
C THR A 50 27.19 -4.32 1.22
N ALA A 51 28.05 -3.39 1.64
CA ALA A 51 28.36 -2.19 0.85
C ALA A 51 29.38 -2.46 -0.26
N ASN A 52 29.31 -1.70 -1.35
CA ASN A 52 30.30 -1.72 -2.43
C ASN A 52 30.64 -0.27 -2.84
N TYR A 53 31.82 0.18 -2.42
CA TYR A 53 32.31 1.55 -2.60
C TYR A 53 32.71 1.84 -4.06
N ALA A 54 33.01 0.79 -4.84
CA ALA A 54 33.42 0.94 -6.24
C ALA A 54 32.25 1.41 -7.13
N ASN A 55 31.04 0.89 -6.86
CA ASN A 55 29.85 1.11 -7.69
C ASN A 55 28.65 1.76 -6.96
N PHE A 56 28.88 2.27 -5.74
CA PHE A 56 27.92 3.02 -4.91
C PHE A 56 26.60 2.26 -4.66
N LYS A 57 26.69 0.97 -4.36
CA LYS A 57 25.51 0.11 -4.07
C LYS A 57 25.67 -0.64 -2.76
N VAL A 58 24.53 -0.97 -2.16
CA VAL A 58 24.46 -1.91 -1.04
C VAL A 58 23.63 -3.11 -1.49
N LYS A 59 24.18 -4.33 -1.36
CA LYS A 59 23.39 -5.56 -1.49
C LYS A 59 22.53 -5.70 -0.25
N TYR A 60 21.26 -6.01 -0.45
CA TYR A 60 20.28 -6.22 0.62
C TYR A 60 19.75 -7.65 0.58
N LYS A 61 19.56 -8.22 1.76
CA LYS A 61 18.93 -9.52 1.97
C LYS A 61 18.14 -9.46 3.28
N HIS A 62 16.88 -9.87 3.21
CA HIS A 62 16.01 -9.98 4.38
C HIS A 62 16.22 -11.32 5.09
N ILE A 63 16.14 -11.34 6.43
CA ILE A 63 16.42 -12.54 7.26
C ILE A 63 15.37 -12.72 8.37
N GLY A 64 14.87 -11.64 8.96
CA GLY A 64 13.92 -11.72 10.08
C GLY A 64 12.48 -12.04 9.63
N PRO A 65 11.65 -12.66 10.50
CA PRO A 65 10.34 -13.21 10.12
C PRO A 65 9.22 -12.16 9.92
N ASN A 66 9.56 -10.88 9.87
CA ASN A 66 8.64 -9.77 9.60
C ASN A 66 9.30 -8.79 8.64
N ASP A 67 8.58 -8.28 7.64
CA ASP A 67 9.07 -7.25 6.74
C ASP A 67 9.25 -5.92 7.50
N GLY A 68 10.42 -5.29 7.35
CA GLY A 68 10.78 -4.09 8.12
C GLY A 68 10.13 -2.79 7.64
N GLY A 69 9.39 -2.84 6.53
CA GLY A 69 9.11 -1.69 5.67
C GLY A 69 7.87 -0.87 6.02
N TYR A 70 8.09 0.34 6.53
CA TYR A 70 7.21 1.48 6.21
C TYR A 70 7.78 2.22 4.99
N MET A 71 6.98 2.37 3.93
CA MET A 71 7.28 3.18 2.73
C MET A 71 8.60 2.85 1.97
N GLY A 72 9.10 1.61 2.02
CA GLY A 72 10.25 1.16 1.19
C GLY A 72 11.63 1.79 1.54
N LYS A 73 11.66 2.76 2.46
CA LYS A 73 12.89 3.41 2.97
C LYS A 73 13.21 2.99 4.42
N ALA A 74 12.78 1.79 4.81
CA ALA A 74 13.02 1.22 6.13
C ALA A 74 13.28 -0.29 6.00
N PHE A 75 14.55 -0.67 6.05
CA PHE A 75 14.96 -2.09 6.10
C PHE A 75 14.93 -2.65 7.53
N LEU A 76 14.93 -1.79 8.55
CA LEU A 76 14.82 -2.15 9.96
C LEU A 76 13.46 -1.74 10.52
N PHE A 77 12.77 -2.67 11.18
CA PHE A 77 11.42 -2.48 11.72
C PHE A 77 11.41 -1.43 12.84
N GLY A 78 10.90 -0.22 12.55
CA GLY A 78 10.86 0.91 13.48
C GLY A 78 10.07 2.11 12.95
N LEU A 79 9.90 3.14 13.80
CA LEU A 79 9.13 4.37 13.49
C LEU A 79 9.88 5.38 12.60
N HIS A 80 11.07 5.03 12.09
CA HIS A 80 11.98 5.98 11.44
C HIS A 80 12.54 5.36 10.14
N PRO A 81 12.43 6.05 8.99
CA PRO A 81 13.09 5.62 7.77
C PRO A 81 14.61 5.86 7.88
N HIS A 82 15.36 5.04 7.17
CA HIS A 82 16.81 4.99 7.18
C HIS A 82 17.34 5.35 5.78
N GLU A 83 18.42 6.11 5.72
CA GLU A 83 19.14 6.45 4.50
C GLU A 83 20.50 5.76 4.46
N ILE A 84 20.99 5.48 3.26
CA ILE A 84 22.33 4.95 3.01
C ILE A 84 23.13 6.05 2.31
N VAL A 85 24.23 6.50 2.92
CA VAL A 85 25.02 7.63 2.45
C VAL A 85 26.47 7.19 2.21
N PHE A 86 26.95 7.39 0.99
CA PHE A 86 28.35 7.21 0.63
C PHE A 86 29.12 8.54 0.73
N ASP A 87 30.36 8.48 1.22
CA ASP A 87 31.25 9.63 1.41
C ASP A 87 32.60 9.35 0.73
N PRO A 88 33.04 10.14 -0.28
CA PRO A 88 32.28 11.20 -0.96
C PRO A 88 31.12 10.62 -1.78
N GLU A 89 30.14 11.47 -2.09
CA GLU A 89 28.98 11.13 -2.93
C GLU A 89 29.37 10.91 -4.42
N PRO A 90 28.58 10.17 -5.22
CA PRO A 90 28.88 9.95 -6.63
C PRO A 90 28.62 11.19 -7.50
N ASN A 91 29.58 11.53 -8.37
CA ASN A 91 29.47 12.66 -9.31
C ASN A 91 28.25 12.57 -10.24
N GLU A 92 27.73 13.72 -10.67
CA GLU A 92 26.47 13.89 -11.41
C GLU A 92 26.41 13.20 -12.79
N SER A 93 27.54 12.73 -13.34
CA SER A 93 27.51 11.85 -14.53
C SER A 93 26.94 10.45 -14.26
N LEU A 94 26.59 10.14 -13.00
CA LEU A 94 25.93 8.89 -12.56
C LEU A 94 24.54 9.11 -11.93
N SER A 95 24.04 10.36 -11.88
CA SER A 95 22.85 10.73 -11.09
C SER A 95 21.52 10.67 -11.88
N PRO A 96 21.14 9.46 -12.35
CA PRO A 96 19.75 9.03 -12.10
C PRO A 96 19.65 7.89 -11.05
N VAL A 97 20.75 7.20 -10.74
CA VAL A 97 20.70 5.88 -10.09
C VAL A 97 20.88 5.94 -8.56
N ALA A 98 21.39 7.04 -8.01
CA ALA A 98 21.75 7.16 -6.59
C ALA A 98 20.55 6.97 -5.62
N ASN A 99 19.32 7.30 -6.04
CA ASN A 99 18.12 7.11 -5.22
C ASN A 99 17.53 5.68 -5.24
N ALA A 100 18.17 4.74 -5.96
CA ALA A 100 17.74 3.34 -6.12
C ALA A 100 18.82 2.34 -5.63
N ALA A 101 19.47 2.65 -4.50
CA ALA A 101 20.65 1.93 -3.99
C ALA A 101 20.36 0.62 -3.21
N LEU A 102 19.28 -0.09 -3.53
CA LEU A 102 18.99 -1.44 -3.04
C LEU A 102 18.75 -2.37 -4.24
N LYS A 103 19.51 -3.47 -4.31
CA LYS A 103 19.17 -4.61 -5.17
C LYS A 103 18.99 -5.85 -4.30
N GLU A 104 17.79 -6.41 -4.38
CA GLU A 104 17.49 -7.77 -3.94
C GLU A 104 18.20 -8.78 -4.85
N VAL A 105 18.50 -9.95 -4.31
CA VAL A 105 19.11 -11.08 -5.04
C VAL A 105 18.37 -12.34 -4.59
N ASP A 106 17.56 -12.91 -5.49
CA ASP A 106 16.90 -14.19 -5.27
C ASP A 106 17.93 -15.32 -5.14
N ASN A 107 17.68 -16.22 -4.20
CA ASN A 107 18.57 -17.34 -3.89
C ASN A 107 18.08 -18.61 -4.63
N SER A 108 18.40 -18.72 -5.92
CA SER A 108 18.18 -19.92 -6.73
C SER A 108 19.51 -20.44 -7.30
N GLU A 109 20.31 -21.11 -6.47
CA GLU A 109 21.51 -21.80 -6.95
C GLU A 109 21.17 -23.20 -7.46
N THR A 110 21.76 -23.54 -8.61
CA THR A 110 21.53 -24.79 -9.35
C THR A 110 22.39 -25.92 -8.80
N LEU A 111 21.81 -27.12 -8.67
CA LEU A 111 22.58 -28.37 -8.71
C LEU A 111 22.89 -28.72 -10.18
N THR A 112 24.08 -29.28 -10.40
CA THR A 112 24.67 -29.45 -11.74
C THR A 112 24.35 -30.79 -12.39
N SER A 113 24.18 -30.73 -13.72
CA SER A 113 24.36 -31.76 -14.75
C SER A 113 24.76 -33.19 -14.37
N ASP A 114 24.15 -34.16 -15.05
CA ASP A 114 24.92 -35.27 -15.63
C ASP A 114 24.42 -35.62 -17.06
N SER A 115 25.06 -36.59 -17.71
CA SER A 115 25.45 -36.62 -19.13
C SER A 115 24.58 -37.41 -20.14
N CYS A 116 24.92 -37.28 -21.44
CA CYS A 116 24.56 -38.13 -22.61
C CYS A 116 23.10 -38.05 -23.17
N SER A 117 22.83 -38.28 -24.47
CA SER A 117 23.66 -38.25 -25.70
C SER A 117 22.78 -38.24 -26.99
N ASP A 118 23.41 -38.12 -28.16
CA ASP A 118 23.00 -38.62 -29.50
C ASP A 118 22.02 -37.86 -30.45
N GLU A 119 22.64 -37.46 -31.58
CA GLU A 119 22.19 -37.50 -32.99
C GLU A 119 21.20 -36.49 -33.67
N LYS A 120 21.29 -36.51 -35.00
CA LYS A 120 20.76 -35.65 -36.10
C LYS A 120 20.26 -36.61 -37.23
N PRO A 121 19.67 -36.23 -38.40
CA PRO A 121 19.65 -34.95 -39.14
C PRO A 121 18.23 -34.46 -39.57
N VAL A 122 18.00 -33.16 -39.83
CA VAL A 122 18.25 -32.36 -41.06
C VAL A 122 17.63 -32.91 -42.37
N VAL A 123 16.60 -32.20 -42.87
CA VAL A 123 16.28 -32.03 -44.31
C VAL A 123 15.96 -30.54 -44.53
N ALA A 124 16.23 -29.97 -45.70
CA ALA A 124 16.12 -28.54 -45.98
C ALA A 124 15.44 -28.22 -47.31
N SER A 125 14.94 -26.99 -47.47
CA SER A 125 14.75 -26.36 -48.78
C SER A 125 14.79 -24.83 -48.70
N LYS A 126 15.18 -24.20 -49.81
CA LYS A 126 15.38 -22.74 -49.98
C LYS A 126 14.49 -22.25 -51.13
N ARG A 127 14.11 -20.96 -51.12
CA ARG A 127 14.24 -20.04 -52.27
C ARG A 127 13.92 -18.58 -51.88
N LYS A 128 14.44 -17.64 -52.69
CA LYS A 128 14.15 -16.19 -52.70
C LYS A 128 12.79 -15.97 -53.42
N LEU A 129 11.94 -14.98 -53.10
CA LEU A 129 12.11 -13.52 -52.97
C LEU A 129 12.32 -12.83 -54.33
N ASP A 130 11.32 -12.05 -54.77
CA ASP A 130 11.48 -10.66 -55.24
C ASP A 130 10.12 -9.94 -55.47
N THR A 131 10.21 -8.60 -55.53
CA THR A 131 9.23 -7.52 -55.79
C THR A 131 8.14 -7.77 -56.85
N SER A 132 6.94 -7.16 -56.85
CA SER A 132 6.19 -6.21 -55.97
C SER A 132 4.72 -6.10 -56.49
N SER A 133 3.80 -5.15 -56.19
CA SER A 133 3.74 -3.87 -55.42
C SER A 133 2.28 -3.53 -54.98
N ASP A 134 2.14 -2.48 -54.16
CA ASP A 134 0.99 -1.58 -53.91
C ASP A 134 -0.50 -2.02 -53.89
N ASN A 135 -1.05 -1.98 -52.66
CA ASN A 135 -2.36 -1.43 -52.23
C ASN A 135 -3.68 -2.06 -52.77
N ILE A 136 -4.77 -2.22 -52.00
CA ILE A 136 -5.18 -1.59 -50.73
C ILE A 136 -5.75 -2.66 -49.76
N SER A 137 -5.36 -2.66 -48.48
CA SER A 137 -6.18 -3.25 -47.40
C SER A 137 -5.82 -2.82 -45.97
N LYS A 138 -6.83 -2.27 -45.28
CA LYS A 138 -7.06 -2.19 -43.81
C LYS A 138 -5.85 -2.53 -42.90
N LYS A 139 -4.98 -1.54 -42.65
CA LYS A 139 -3.96 -1.64 -41.59
C LYS A 139 -4.56 -1.38 -40.21
N LEU A 140 -5.20 -2.40 -39.64
CA LEU A 140 -5.62 -2.41 -38.24
C LEU A 140 -4.37 -2.25 -37.35
N CYS A 141 -4.33 -1.23 -36.50
CA CYS A 141 -3.14 -0.94 -35.69
C CYS A 141 -2.84 -2.07 -34.70
N THR A 142 -1.69 -2.71 -34.86
CA THR A 142 -1.22 -3.80 -34.02
C THR A 142 -0.78 -3.29 -32.65
N ASN A 143 -1.52 -3.64 -31.59
CA ASN A 143 -1.13 -3.34 -30.21
C ASN A 143 0.11 -4.17 -29.81
N SER A 144 1.17 -3.55 -29.31
CA SER A 144 2.22 -4.25 -28.57
C SER A 144 1.66 -4.68 -27.21
N SER A 145 1.58 -5.99 -26.98
CA SER A 145 0.68 -6.59 -25.98
C SER A 145 1.32 -6.88 -24.62
N ASP A 146 2.22 -6.02 -24.14
CA ASP A 146 2.82 -6.12 -22.81
C ASP A 146 1.82 -5.62 -21.75
N ASN A 147 0.93 -6.51 -21.32
CA ASN A 147 0.11 -6.33 -20.11
C ASN A 147 0.85 -7.00 -18.95
N THR A 148 1.42 -6.21 -18.03
CA THR A 148 2.21 -6.71 -16.90
C THR A 148 1.38 -6.81 -15.61
N TRP A 149 1.87 -7.62 -14.67
CA TRP A 149 1.43 -7.60 -13.27
C TRP A 149 2.62 -7.25 -12.40
N GLU A 150 2.44 -6.26 -11.53
CA GLU A 150 3.44 -5.80 -10.57
C GLU A 150 2.90 -5.93 -9.15
N ASN A 151 3.79 -6.19 -8.18
CA ASN A 151 3.47 -6.40 -6.77
C ASN A 151 4.34 -5.47 -5.92
N TYR A 152 3.71 -4.68 -5.07
CA TYR A 152 4.37 -3.69 -4.22
C TYR A 152 4.17 -4.05 -2.75
N ASN A 153 5.27 -4.45 -2.10
CA ASN A 153 5.36 -4.78 -0.67
C ASN A 153 4.33 -5.83 -0.20
N ASN A 154 3.85 -6.71 -1.08
CA ASN A 154 2.79 -7.70 -0.82
C ASN A 154 1.44 -7.14 -0.34
N GLU A 155 1.25 -5.81 -0.31
CA GLU A 155 -0.01 -5.13 0.06
C GLU A 155 -0.80 -4.59 -1.14
N LEU A 156 -0.18 -4.46 -2.31
CA LEU A 156 -0.78 -3.93 -3.54
C LEU A 156 -0.33 -4.74 -4.77
N LEU A 157 -1.27 -5.26 -5.55
CA LEU A 157 -1.02 -5.76 -6.91
C LEU A 157 -1.57 -4.76 -7.95
N VAL A 158 -0.85 -4.56 -9.05
CA VAL A 158 -1.23 -3.65 -10.14
C VAL A 158 -1.24 -4.40 -11.47
N TYR A 159 -2.35 -4.35 -12.18
CA TYR A 159 -2.44 -4.81 -13.57
C TYR A 159 -2.11 -3.66 -14.49
N ASN A 160 -0.85 -3.61 -14.92
CA ASN A 160 -0.34 -2.55 -15.79
C ASN A 160 -0.59 -2.90 -17.25
N LYS A 161 -1.63 -2.27 -17.78
CA LYS A 161 -1.87 -2.15 -19.22
C LYS A 161 -1.38 -0.77 -19.65
N ARG A 162 -0.54 -0.69 -20.69
CA ARG A 162 -0.03 0.59 -21.22
C ARG A 162 -1.16 1.45 -21.82
N MET A 163 -1.90 2.13 -20.95
CA MET A 163 -2.97 3.07 -21.28
C MET A 163 -2.42 4.50 -21.22
N LYS A 164 -2.93 5.36 -22.10
CA LYS A 164 -2.60 6.80 -22.07
C LYS A 164 -2.95 7.37 -20.69
N LYS A 165 -2.15 8.32 -20.19
CA LYS A 165 -2.55 9.19 -19.09
C LYS A 165 -3.77 10.03 -19.48
N CYS A 166 -4.63 10.31 -18.51
CA CYS A 166 -5.88 11.02 -18.70
C CYS A 166 -6.23 11.83 -17.45
N ASP A 167 -6.88 12.97 -17.68
CA ASP A 167 -7.47 13.86 -16.68
C ASP A 167 -8.83 13.35 -16.17
N LYS A 168 -9.65 12.73 -17.02
CA LYS A 168 -10.97 12.18 -16.67
C LYS A 168 -10.92 10.69 -16.30
N ILE A 169 -11.21 10.39 -15.04
CA ILE A 169 -11.13 9.03 -14.48
C ILE A 169 -12.53 8.49 -14.18
N ALA A 170 -12.88 7.37 -14.80
CA ALA A 170 -14.05 6.58 -14.45
C ALA A 170 -13.58 5.39 -13.61
N ALA A 171 -13.71 5.49 -12.29
CA ALA A 171 -13.16 4.52 -11.36
C ALA A 171 -14.26 3.65 -10.71
N TYR A 172 -13.94 2.38 -10.46
CA TYR A 172 -14.92 1.35 -10.06
C TYR A 172 -14.38 0.44 -8.94
N ASP A 173 -15.23 -0.10 -8.07
CA ASP A 173 -14.98 -1.39 -7.41
C ASP A 173 -15.24 -2.57 -8.37
N LEU A 174 -14.80 -3.77 -7.99
CA LEU A 174 -15.00 -5.02 -8.71
C LEU A 174 -16.23 -5.81 -8.22
N ASP A 175 -16.25 -6.22 -6.95
CA ASP A 175 -17.04 -7.34 -6.41
C ASP A 175 -18.30 -6.83 -5.70
N GLY A 176 -19.41 -6.78 -6.44
CA GLY A 176 -20.65 -6.08 -6.06
C GLY A 176 -20.98 -4.93 -7.02
N THR A 177 -20.01 -4.52 -7.86
CA THR A 177 -20.07 -3.28 -8.67
C THR A 177 -19.97 -3.53 -10.17
N LEU A 178 -18.90 -4.20 -10.63
CA LEU A 178 -18.76 -4.61 -12.04
C LEU A 178 -19.21 -6.06 -12.23
N ILE A 179 -19.00 -6.89 -11.21
CA ILE A 179 -19.38 -8.30 -11.18
C ILE A 179 -20.15 -8.66 -9.90
N THR A 180 -20.86 -9.78 -9.95
CA THR A 180 -21.49 -10.44 -8.80
C THR A 180 -21.30 -11.95 -8.93
N THR A 181 -21.62 -12.74 -7.90
CA THR A 181 -21.45 -14.21 -7.98
C THR A 181 -22.38 -14.82 -9.03
N ALA A 182 -21.88 -15.80 -9.78
CA ALA A 182 -22.72 -16.55 -10.71
C ALA A 182 -23.76 -17.38 -9.95
N SER A 183 -23.35 -17.96 -8.81
CA SER A 183 -24.13 -18.81 -7.93
C SER A 183 -25.14 -18.11 -7.01
N GLY A 184 -25.14 -16.77 -6.96
CA GLY A 184 -26.01 -15.99 -6.08
C GLY A 184 -25.66 -16.06 -4.58
N ARG A 185 -24.50 -16.63 -4.23
CA ARG A 185 -23.97 -16.62 -2.86
C ARG A 185 -23.35 -15.27 -2.50
N VAL A 186 -23.33 -14.93 -1.22
CA VAL A 186 -22.66 -13.70 -0.69
C VAL A 186 -21.15 -13.74 -0.90
N PHE A 187 -20.56 -14.94 -0.89
CA PHE A 187 -19.14 -15.17 -1.21
C PHE A 187 -19.04 -16.16 -2.38
N PRO A 188 -18.11 -15.97 -3.33
CA PRO A 188 -17.91 -16.88 -4.44
C PRO A 188 -17.45 -18.26 -3.94
N LYS A 189 -17.86 -19.32 -4.65
CA LYS A 189 -17.38 -20.69 -4.42
C LYS A 189 -15.89 -20.86 -4.74
N ASP A 190 -15.45 -20.22 -5.83
CA ASP A 190 -14.16 -20.40 -6.48
C ASP A 190 -13.83 -19.17 -7.36
N VAL A 191 -12.68 -19.18 -8.02
CA VAL A 191 -12.17 -18.06 -8.86
C VAL A 191 -13.06 -17.73 -10.07
N ASN A 192 -13.90 -18.67 -10.52
CA ASN A 192 -14.78 -18.54 -11.69
C ASN A 192 -16.25 -18.29 -11.31
N ASP A 193 -16.62 -18.30 -10.03
CA ASP A 193 -17.99 -18.00 -9.56
C ASP A 193 -18.30 -16.49 -9.61
N TRP A 194 -18.28 -15.93 -10.82
CA TRP A 194 -18.65 -14.54 -11.11
C TRP A 194 -19.38 -14.39 -12.45
N LYS A 195 -20.15 -13.33 -12.56
CA LYS A 195 -20.79 -12.82 -13.79
C LYS A 195 -20.81 -11.29 -13.75
N ILE A 196 -20.96 -10.64 -14.90
CA ILE A 196 -21.17 -9.19 -14.95
C ILE A 196 -22.45 -8.84 -14.16
N LEU A 197 -22.42 -7.76 -13.38
CA LEU A 197 -23.52 -7.39 -12.46
C LEU A 197 -24.83 -7.08 -13.21
N TYR A 198 -24.76 -6.19 -14.21
CA TYR A 198 -25.89 -5.81 -15.07
C TYR A 198 -25.50 -5.85 -16.54
N THR A 199 -26.48 -6.03 -17.43
CA THR A 199 -26.30 -6.12 -18.89
C THR A 199 -25.71 -4.84 -19.51
N GLU A 200 -25.90 -3.71 -18.83
CA GLU A 200 -25.54 -2.36 -19.27
C GLU A 200 -24.05 -2.05 -19.03
N VAL A 201 -23.41 -2.73 -18.07
CA VAL A 201 -22.04 -2.45 -17.63
C VAL A 201 -21.03 -2.44 -18.78
N PRO A 202 -20.96 -3.46 -19.67
CA PRO A 202 -19.99 -3.46 -20.76
C PRO A 202 -20.27 -2.38 -21.81
N GLY A 203 -21.53 -1.95 -21.97
CA GLY A 203 -21.92 -0.85 -22.86
C GLY A 203 -21.49 0.50 -22.31
N LYS A 204 -21.83 0.78 -21.04
CA LYS A 204 -21.50 2.02 -20.32
C LYS A 204 -19.99 2.26 -20.28
N LEU A 205 -19.18 1.25 -19.93
CA LEU A 205 -17.71 1.38 -19.91
C LEU A 205 -17.11 1.63 -21.30
N LYS A 206 -17.63 0.97 -22.35
CA LYS A 206 -17.18 1.21 -23.74
C LYS A 206 -17.56 2.59 -24.24
N GLN A 207 -18.65 3.17 -23.75
CA GLN A 207 -19.05 4.52 -24.09
C GLN A 207 -18.13 5.54 -23.40
N LEU A 208 -17.96 5.45 -22.08
CA LEU A 208 -17.02 6.29 -21.32
C LEU A 208 -15.60 6.28 -21.90
N TYR A 209 -15.09 5.11 -22.32
CA TYR A 209 -13.78 4.99 -22.96
C TYR A 209 -13.67 5.70 -24.33
N LYS A 210 -14.78 5.87 -25.07
CA LYS A 210 -14.83 6.73 -26.27
C LYS A 210 -14.91 8.21 -25.90
N ASP A 211 -15.63 8.52 -24.83
CA ASP A 211 -15.83 9.87 -24.30
C ASP A 211 -14.59 10.41 -23.56
N GLY A 212 -13.45 9.71 -23.68
CA GLY A 212 -12.14 10.11 -23.20
C GLY A 212 -11.70 9.48 -21.87
N TYR A 213 -12.60 8.85 -21.13
CA TYR A 213 -12.34 8.40 -19.76
C TYR A 213 -11.36 7.23 -19.67
N LYS A 214 -10.41 7.34 -18.74
CA LYS A 214 -9.56 6.22 -18.31
C LYS A 214 -10.32 5.36 -17.29
N ILE A 215 -10.58 4.10 -17.67
CA ILE A 215 -11.27 3.13 -16.81
C ILE A 215 -10.30 2.52 -15.80
N VAL A 216 -10.59 2.62 -14.50
CA VAL A 216 -9.73 2.13 -13.42
C VAL A 216 -10.54 1.30 -12.42
N ILE A 217 -9.99 0.16 -11.97
CA ILE A 217 -10.62 -0.71 -10.96
C ILE A 217 -9.79 -0.63 -9.66
N PHE A 218 -10.44 -0.36 -8.54
CA PHE A 218 -9.85 -0.29 -7.19
C PHE A 218 -10.56 -1.28 -6.27
N THR A 219 -9.91 -2.39 -5.88
CA THR A 219 -10.58 -3.49 -5.17
C THR A 219 -9.84 -4.00 -3.92
N ASN A 220 -10.59 -4.52 -2.94
CA ASN A 220 -10.19 -4.70 -1.54
C ASN A 220 -9.97 -6.18 -1.14
N GLN A 221 -9.06 -6.88 -1.81
CA GLN A 221 -8.90 -8.34 -1.81
C GLN A 221 -8.11 -8.94 -0.62
N LEU A 222 -8.59 -8.71 0.61
CA LEU A 222 -8.01 -9.24 1.86
C LEU A 222 -8.01 -10.78 1.98
N GLY A 223 -8.61 -11.51 1.02
CA GLY A 223 -8.46 -12.96 0.91
C GLY A 223 -7.02 -13.38 0.60
N VAL A 224 -6.28 -12.55 -0.14
CA VAL A 224 -4.92 -12.87 -0.63
C VAL A 224 -3.90 -12.88 0.51
N SER A 225 -3.79 -11.81 1.31
CA SER A 225 -2.88 -11.78 2.47
C SER A 225 -3.32 -12.70 3.63
N ARG A 226 -4.43 -13.43 3.46
CA ARG A 226 -4.93 -14.45 4.38
C ARG A 226 -4.74 -15.88 3.84
N GLY A 227 -4.10 -16.05 2.69
CA GLY A 227 -3.88 -17.35 2.06
C GLY A 227 -5.16 -18.05 1.59
N LYS A 228 -6.28 -17.33 1.45
CA LYS A 228 -7.58 -17.90 1.03
C LYS A 228 -7.78 -17.94 -0.48
N ILE A 229 -7.03 -17.13 -1.22
CA ILE A 229 -7.04 -16.99 -2.68
C ILE A 229 -5.57 -16.73 -3.06
N SER A 230 -5.02 -17.41 -4.07
CA SER A 230 -3.63 -17.14 -4.47
C SER A 230 -3.52 -15.84 -5.26
N VAL A 231 -2.31 -15.30 -5.34
CA VAL A 231 -2.01 -14.14 -6.20
C VAL A 231 -2.36 -14.44 -7.66
N LYS A 232 -2.06 -15.66 -8.15
CA LYS A 232 -2.36 -16.08 -9.53
C LYS A 232 -3.86 -16.16 -9.80
N ASP A 233 -4.66 -16.59 -8.83
CA ASP A 233 -6.12 -16.67 -8.97
C ASP A 233 -6.75 -15.29 -9.13
N ILE A 234 -6.42 -14.33 -8.25
CA ILE A 234 -6.99 -12.98 -8.32
C ILE A 234 -6.51 -12.24 -9.58
N GLN A 235 -5.26 -12.46 -10.00
CA GLN A 235 -4.73 -11.93 -11.26
C GLN A 235 -5.53 -12.46 -12.47
N SER A 236 -5.77 -13.77 -12.51
CA SER A 236 -6.51 -14.44 -13.58
C SER A 236 -7.98 -14.02 -13.60
N LYS A 237 -8.63 -13.91 -12.44
CA LYS A 237 -10.00 -13.36 -12.29
C LYS A 237 -10.10 -11.97 -12.90
N ILE A 238 -9.21 -11.05 -12.52
CA ILE A 238 -9.24 -9.66 -12.98
C ILE A 238 -9.01 -9.54 -14.49
N GLN A 239 -8.05 -10.29 -15.04
CA GLN A 239 -7.84 -10.34 -16.49
C GLN A 239 -9.09 -10.86 -17.22
N ASN A 240 -9.69 -11.96 -16.74
CA ASN A 240 -10.89 -12.54 -17.35
C ASN A 240 -12.11 -11.60 -17.28
N VAL A 241 -12.26 -10.83 -16.19
CA VAL A 241 -13.30 -9.79 -16.08
C VAL A 241 -13.06 -8.66 -17.09
N ILE A 242 -11.84 -8.12 -17.17
CA ILE A 242 -11.51 -7.03 -18.11
C ILE A 242 -11.71 -7.49 -19.56
N ASN A 243 -11.29 -8.72 -19.90
CA ASN A 243 -11.54 -9.34 -21.20
C ASN A 243 -13.04 -9.48 -21.49
N LYS A 244 -13.85 -9.87 -20.50
CA LYS A 244 -15.31 -10.02 -20.65
C LYS A 244 -16.05 -8.68 -20.77
N LEU A 245 -15.57 -7.63 -20.11
CA LEU A 245 -16.04 -6.25 -20.29
C LEU A 245 -15.72 -5.73 -21.70
N GLY A 246 -14.57 -6.14 -22.27
CA GLY A 246 -14.17 -5.78 -23.64
C GLY A 246 -13.80 -4.31 -23.80
N VAL A 247 -13.20 -3.73 -22.75
CA VAL A 247 -12.69 -2.35 -22.69
C VAL A 247 -11.25 -2.37 -22.18
N SER A 248 -10.44 -1.35 -22.44
CA SER A 248 -9.15 -1.22 -21.76
C SER A 248 -9.38 -0.63 -20.37
N ALA A 249 -8.94 -1.34 -19.34
CA ALA A 249 -8.99 -0.89 -17.95
C ALA A 249 -7.68 -1.26 -17.24
N GLN A 250 -7.28 -0.43 -16.28
CA GLN A 250 -6.19 -0.67 -15.34
C GLN A 250 -6.79 -1.14 -14.00
N ALA A 251 -6.09 -1.98 -13.23
CA ALA A 251 -6.61 -2.47 -11.95
C ALA A 251 -5.57 -2.41 -10.83
N LEU A 252 -6.01 -1.96 -9.66
CA LEU A 252 -5.24 -1.87 -8.42
C LEU A 252 -5.96 -2.66 -7.32
N VAL A 253 -5.19 -3.51 -6.64
CA VAL A 253 -5.70 -4.59 -5.80
C VAL A 253 -5.03 -4.51 -4.43
N SER A 254 -5.73 -3.94 -3.44
CA SER A 254 -5.26 -3.93 -2.06
C SER A 254 -5.44 -5.32 -1.44
N THR A 255 -4.35 -6.07 -1.32
CA THR A 255 -4.30 -7.38 -0.66
C THR A 255 -4.24 -7.27 0.87
N GLY A 256 -3.66 -6.18 1.38
CA GLY A 256 -3.34 -6.00 2.80
C GLY A 256 -4.39 -5.23 3.63
N LYS A 257 -3.90 -4.62 4.72
CA LYS A 257 -4.69 -3.79 5.64
C LYS A 257 -4.16 -2.34 5.76
N GLY A 258 -2.99 -2.05 5.20
CA GLY A 258 -2.37 -0.74 5.24
C GLY A 258 -3.01 0.29 4.31
N LYS A 259 -2.24 1.32 3.96
CA LYS A 259 -2.70 2.54 3.26
C LYS A 259 -3.42 2.32 1.92
N TYR A 260 -3.25 1.15 1.29
CA TYR A 260 -3.90 0.80 0.03
C TYR A 260 -5.36 0.37 0.22
N ARG A 261 -5.77 -0.02 1.43
CA ARG A 261 -7.12 -0.56 1.66
C ARG A 261 -8.16 0.57 1.72
N LYS A 262 -9.14 0.56 0.80
CA LYS A 262 -10.30 1.47 0.86
C LYS A 262 -10.97 1.37 2.24
N PRO A 263 -11.27 2.49 2.93
CA PRO A 263 -11.39 3.85 2.39
C PRO A 263 -10.11 4.70 2.34
N PHE A 264 -8.91 4.18 2.66
CA PHE A 264 -7.68 4.95 2.51
C PHE A 264 -7.36 5.23 1.03
N THR A 265 -6.83 6.41 0.74
CA THR A 265 -6.53 6.91 -0.61
C THR A 265 -5.36 6.22 -1.31
N GLY A 266 -4.56 5.40 -0.61
CA GLY A 266 -3.22 5.02 -1.08
C GLY A 266 -3.16 4.27 -2.42
N MET A 267 -4.23 3.61 -2.87
CA MET A 267 -4.30 3.09 -4.25
C MET A 267 -4.51 4.21 -5.29
N TRP A 268 -5.35 5.19 -5.00
CA TRP A 268 -5.55 6.36 -5.85
C TRP A 268 -4.28 7.21 -5.94
N ASP A 269 -3.61 7.44 -4.80
CA ASP A 269 -2.37 8.21 -4.74
C ASP A 269 -1.26 7.55 -5.59
N PHE A 270 -1.12 6.23 -5.47
CA PHE A 270 -0.21 5.42 -6.28
C PHE A 270 -0.61 5.43 -7.77
N PHE A 271 -1.91 5.36 -8.06
CA PHE A 271 -2.42 5.44 -9.43
C PHE A 271 -2.08 6.79 -10.07
N LEU A 272 -2.19 7.91 -9.35
CA LEU A 272 -1.81 9.21 -9.87
C LEU A 272 -0.31 9.32 -10.15
N SER A 273 0.55 8.88 -9.23
CA SER A 273 2.00 9.01 -9.39
C SER A 273 2.55 8.06 -10.45
N GLU A 274 2.37 6.75 -10.28
CA GLU A 274 3.01 5.73 -11.12
C GLU A 274 2.20 5.40 -12.38
N CYS A 275 0.87 5.31 -12.25
CA CYS A 275 0.00 4.82 -13.32
C CYS A 275 -0.58 5.93 -14.22
N ASN A 276 -0.45 7.20 -13.84
CA ASN A 276 -0.94 8.38 -14.58
C ASN A 276 0.15 9.45 -14.81
N GLU A 277 1.41 9.12 -14.53
CA GLU A 277 2.59 9.99 -14.73
C GLU A 277 2.49 11.36 -14.02
N GLY A 278 1.84 11.41 -12.85
CA GLY A 278 1.62 12.65 -12.10
C GLY A 278 0.66 13.64 -12.76
N LEU A 279 -0.07 13.25 -13.82
CA LEU A 279 -1.05 14.11 -14.47
C LEU A 279 -2.18 14.48 -13.51
N ARG A 280 -2.42 15.78 -13.34
CA ARG A 280 -3.54 16.32 -12.56
C ARG A 280 -4.86 15.83 -13.16
N VAL A 281 -5.63 15.15 -12.33
CA VAL A 281 -6.99 14.70 -12.64
C VAL A 281 -7.99 15.83 -12.46
N ASP A 282 -8.97 15.90 -13.35
CA ASP A 282 -10.17 16.72 -13.20
C ASP A 282 -11.10 16.00 -12.20
N LYS A 283 -11.33 16.63 -11.05
CA LYS A 283 -12.13 16.06 -9.95
C LYS A 283 -13.64 16.21 -10.15
N GLU A 284 -14.06 17.18 -10.95
CA GLU A 284 -15.48 17.49 -11.19
C GLU A 284 -16.03 16.55 -12.27
N GLU A 285 -15.23 16.27 -13.30
CA GLU A 285 -15.54 15.28 -14.34
C GLU A 285 -15.21 13.82 -13.94
N SER A 286 -14.45 13.58 -12.87
CA SER A 286 -14.11 12.22 -12.43
C SER A 286 -15.04 11.68 -11.33
N PHE A 287 -15.26 10.37 -11.33
CA PHE A 287 -16.18 9.72 -10.39
C PHE A 287 -15.72 8.32 -9.96
N TYR A 288 -16.21 7.89 -8.79
CA TYR A 288 -16.07 6.54 -8.27
C TYR A 288 -17.43 5.84 -8.15
N VAL A 289 -17.49 4.58 -8.59
CA VAL A 289 -18.68 3.72 -8.46
C VAL A 289 -18.38 2.53 -7.54
N GLY A 290 -19.24 2.27 -6.55
CA GLY A 290 -19.05 1.17 -5.60
C GLY A 290 -20.31 0.74 -4.85
N ASP A 291 -20.40 -0.53 -4.43
CA ASP A 291 -21.55 -1.08 -3.70
C ASP A 291 -21.46 -0.85 -2.19
N ALA A 292 -20.25 -0.68 -1.64
CA ALA A 292 -20.01 -0.38 -0.23
C ALA A 292 -20.34 1.09 0.07
N ALA A 293 -21.62 1.44 -0.07
CA ALA A 293 -22.15 2.79 -0.10
C ALA A 293 -22.83 3.23 1.21
N GLY A 294 -22.85 2.38 2.25
CA GLY A 294 -23.42 2.69 3.56
C GLY A 294 -24.96 2.76 3.61
N ARG A 295 -25.67 2.22 2.62
CA ARG A 295 -27.13 2.24 2.53
C ARG A 295 -27.75 1.39 3.66
N PRO A 296 -28.83 1.86 4.33
CA PRO A 296 -29.49 1.13 5.41
C PRO A 296 -30.32 -0.06 4.89
N GLU A 297 -30.86 -0.86 5.80
CA GLU A 297 -31.83 -1.91 5.45
C GLU A 297 -33.19 -1.26 5.16
N ILE A 298 -33.66 -1.40 3.92
CA ILE A 298 -34.93 -0.81 3.46
C ILE A 298 -36.06 -1.86 3.51
N SER A 299 -35.74 -3.15 3.40
CA SER A 299 -36.70 -4.25 3.57
C SER A 299 -35.99 -5.58 3.80
N LYS A 300 -36.73 -6.61 4.21
CA LYS A 300 -36.23 -8.01 4.29
C LYS A 300 -35.61 -8.54 2.98
N LYS A 301 -35.89 -7.91 1.82
CA LYS A 301 -35.27 -8.22 0.51
C LYS A 301 -34.02 -7.37 0.21
N ARG A 302 -33.89 -6.17 0.81
CA ARG A 302 -32.75 -5.26 0.67
C ARG A 302 -32.17 -4.93 2.04
N LYS A 303 -31.28 -5.82 2.49
CA LYS A 303 -30.41 -5.64 3.67
C LYS A 303 -29.54 -4.40 3.51
N LYS A 304 -29.02 -3.89 4.63
CA LYS A 304 -28.00 -2.82 4.64
C LYS A 304 -26.73 -3.24 3.88
N ASP A 305 -26.01 -2.28 3.33
CA ASP A 305 -24.70 -2.53 2.74
C ASP A 305 -23.72 -3.10 3.78
N HIS A 306 -22.77 -3.91 3.33
CA HIS A 306 -21.80 -4.57 4.20
C HIS A 306 -20.75 -3.58 4.79
N SER A 307 -20.59 -2.42 4.16
CA SER A 307 -19.64 -1.36 4.50
C SER A 307 -20.02 -0.03 3.81
N SER A 308 -19.36 1.05 4.21
CA SER A 308 -19.36 2.37 3.54
C SER A 308 -18.02 2.71 2.87
N ALA A 309 -17.12 1.72 2.74
CA ALA A 309 -15.74 1.90 2.31
C ALA A 309 -15.56 2.54 0.93
N ASP A 310 -16.51 2.37 0.00
CA ASP A 310 -16.41 2.93 -1.35
C ASP A 310 -16.83 4.39 -1.40
N ARG A 311 -17.93 4.73 -0.71
CA ARG A 311 -18.35 6.12 -0.53
C ARG A 311 -17.29 6.93 0.22
N LEU A 312 -16.71 6.34 1.27
CA LEU A 312 -15.66 6.99 2.05
C LEU A 312 -14.33 7.08 1.29
N PHE A 313 -14.01 6.15 0.38
CA PHE A 313 -12.86 6.27 -0.53
C PHE A 313 -13.03 7.46 -1.47
N ALA A 314 -14.21 7.61 -2.10
CA ALA A 314 -14.52 8.75 -2.96
C ALA A 314 -14.49 10.09 -2.21
N ILE A 315 -15.03 10.15 -0.98
CA ILE A 315 -14.98 11.33 -0.12
C ILE A 315 -13.53 11.69 0.26
N ASN A 316 -12.69 10.71 0.60
CA ASN A 316 -11.29 10.95 0.95
C ASN A 316 -10.43 11.36 -0.26
N ILE A 317 -10.81 10.94 -1.47
CA ILE A 317 -10.20 11.41 -2.73
C ILE A 317 -10.74 12.79 -3.13
N ASP A 318 -11.97 13.13 -2.71
CA ASP A 318 -12.76 14.28 -3.16
C ASP A 318 -13.04 14.23 -4.68
N ILE A 319 -13.90 13.28 -5.06
CA ILE A 319 -14.50 13.09 -6.40
C ILE A 319 -15.96 12.63 -6.24
N GLN A 320 -16.77 12.73 -7.31
CA GLN A 320 -18.17 12.29 -7.29
C GLN A 320 -18.28 10.78 -6.94
N PHE A 321 -19.27 10.43 -6.12
CA PHE A 321 -19.60 9.02 -5.82
C PHE A 321 -20.98 8.63 -6.37
N LEU A 322 -21.07 7.44 -6.95
CA LEU A 322 -22.31 6.83 -7.44
C LEU A 322 -22.41 5.37 -6.98
N THR A 323 -23.63 4.86 -6.76
CA THR A 323 -23.85 3.40 -6.63
C THR A 323 -24.00 2.73 -8.01
N PRO A 324 -23.83 1.40 -8.11
CA PRO A 324 -23.99 0.69 -9.39
C PRO A 324 -25.40 0.88 -9.98
N GLU A 325 -26.43 0.96 -9.12
CA GLU A 325 -27.81 1.23 -9.53
C GLU A 325 -28.03 2.64 -10.10
N GLU A 326 -27.35 3.64 -9.54
CA GLU A 326 -27.39 5.02 -10.06
C GLU A 326 -26.65 5.09 -11.40
N HIS A 327 -25.41 4.60 -11.46
CA HIS A 327 -24.53 4.76 -12.62
C HIS A 327 -24.91 3.92 -13.85
N PHE A 328 -25.32 2.66 -13.65
CA PHE A 328 -25.62 1.74 -14.76
C PHE A 328 -27.12 1.63 -15.08
N LEU A 329 -28.00 1.81 -14.09
CA LEU A 329 -29.45 1.63 -14.26
C LEU A 329 -30.26 2.94 -14.17
N GLY A 330 -29.61 4.10 -13.98
CA GLY A 330 -30.25 5.40 -13.94
C GLY A 330 -31.24 5.59 -12.78
N LYS A 331 -31.09 4.83 -11.69
CA LYS A 331 -31.99 4.90 -10.54
C LYS A 331 -31.67 6.09 -9.65
N SER A 332 -32.70 6.68 -9.04
CA SER A 332 -32.55 7.76 -8.07
C SER A 332 -31.65 7.33 -6.90
N PRO A 333 -30.79 8.21 -6.37
CA PRO A 333 -29.96 7.91 -5.20
C PRO A 333 -30.76 7.46 -3.99
N LEU A 334 -30.19 6.54 -3.22
CA LEU A 334 -30.77 6.03 -1.97
C LEU A 334 -30.10 6.68 -0.74
N PRO A 335 -30.82 6.81 0.38
CA PRO A 335 -30.23 7.30 1.63
C PRO A 335 -29.10 6.38 2.10
N TYR A 336 -28.14 6.95 2.81
CA TYR A 336 -26.97 6.27 3.35
C TYR A 336 -26.59 6.84 4.71
N ASN A 337 -25.95 6.01 5.53
CA ASN A 337 -25.49 6.41 6.85
C ASN A 337 -23.99 6.75 6.78
N MET A 338 -23.63 7.95 7.23
CA MET A 338 -22.23 8.31 7.49
C MET A 338 -21.76 7.72 8.84
N PRO A 339 -20.44 7.52 9.05
CA PRO A 339 -19.90 7.25 10.37
C PRO A 339 -20.20 8.41 11.35
N GLU A 340 -20.46 8.09 12.61
CA GLU A 340 -20.67 9.09 13.67
C GLU A 340 -19.45 9.99 13.91
N PHE A 341 -18.25 9.47 13.65
CA PHE A 341 -16.99 10.20 13.74
C PHE A 341 -16.46 10.53 12.35
N ILE A 342 -16.29 11.83 12.07
CA ILE A 342 -15.72 12.35 10.82
C ILE A 342 -14.32 12.90 11.14
N PRO A 343 -13.22 12.28 10.65
CA PRO A 343 -11.86 12.68 11.01
C PRO A 343 -11.50 14.12 10.61
N SER A 344 -12.11 14.65 9.55
CA SER A 344 -11.93 16.02 9.07
C SER A 344 -12.75 17.08 9.81
N SER A 345 -13.62 16.68 10.74
CA SER A 345 -14.34 17.61 11.64
C SER A 345 -13.73 17.64 13.05
N VAL A 346 -12.49 17.17 13.21
CA VAL A 346 -11.73 17.30 14.45
C VAL A 346 -11.11 18.68 14.50
N ASP A 347 -11.60 19.52 15.40
CA ASP A 347 -11.00 20.81 15.73
C ASP A 347 -9.64 20.58 16.43
N ASP A 348 -8.56 21.07 15.81
CA ASP A 348 -7.19 21.02 16.34
C ASP A 348 -6.78 22.31 17.08
N THR A 349 -7.66 23.32 17.12
CA THR A 349 -7.48 24.56 17.88
C THR A 349 -7.90 24.43 19.36
N VAL A 350 -8.50 23.30 19.73
CA VAL A 350 -8.92 23.01 21.11
C VAL A 350 -7.77 23.12 22.11
N SER A 351 -8.05 23.70 23.28
CA SER A 351 -7.06 23.84 24.34
C SER A 351 -6.58 22.49 24.88
N LEU A 352 -5.26 22.38 25.09
CA LEU A 352 -4.59 21.16 25.59
C LEU A 352 -5.16 20.63 26.91
N TYR A 353 -5.75 21.52 27.72
CA TYR A 353 -6.48 21.22 28.94
C TYR A 353 -7.84 21.92 28.92
N ASN A 354 -8.82 21.34 29.61
CA ASN A 354 -10.12 21.97 29.87
C ASN A 354 -10.36 21.99 31.40
N PRO A 355 -10.47 23.18 32.04
CA PRO A 355 -10.37 24.52 31.45
C PRO A 355 -8.96 24.85 30.95
N ALA A 356 -8.86 25.75 29.96
CA ALA A 356 -7.58 26.18 29.37
C ALA A 356 -6.61 26.81 30.37
N THR A 357 -7.12 27.34 31.49
CA THR A 357 -6.36 27.92 32.60
C THR A 357 -5.74 26.89 33.56
N THR A 358 -5.89 25.59 33.29
CA THR A 358 -5.34 24.52 34.13
C THR A 358 -3.81 24.57 34.16
N LYS A 359 -3.25 24.88 35.35
CA LYS A 359 -1.81 24.79 35.61
C LYS A 359 -1.42 23.34 35.84
N VAL A 360 -0.35 22.91 35.18
CA VAL A 360 0.21 21.55 35.27
C VAL A 360 1.73 21.66 35.35
N PRO A 361 2.39 21.23 36.44
CA PRO A 361 1.78 20.83 37.72
C PRO A 361 1.02 21.97 38.41
N LYS A 362 0.05 21.60 39.25
CA LYS A 362 -0.69 22.51 40.11
C LYS A 362 -0.08 22.56 41.52
N TYR A 363 0.44 21.44 42.00
CA TYR A 363 1.02 21.30 43.35
C TYR A 363 2.46 20.77 43.29
N PRO A 364 3.29 20.97 44.35
CA PRO A 364 4.66 20.44 44.40
C PRO A 364 4.74 18.91 44.34
N VAL A 365 3.70 18.21 44.83
CA VAL A 365 3.53 16.77 44.75
C VAL A 365 2.09 16.49 44.35
N GLU A 366 1.89 15.74 43.26
CA GLU A 366 0.56 15.35 42.77
C GLU A 366 0.64 14.05 41.94
N VAL A 367 -0.51 13.38 41.75
CA VAL A 367 -0.63 12.13 40.98
C VAL A 367 -1.63 12.31 39.83
N ALA A 368 -1.13 12.36 38.60
CA ALA A 368 -1.96 12.46 37.40
C ALA A 368 -2.40 11.07 36.91
N ILE A 369 -3.71 10.78 36.95
CA ILE A 369 -4.30 9.52 36.48
C ILE A 369 -4.91 9.72 35.09
N LEU A 370 -4.30 9.15 34.05
CA LEU A 370 -4.76 9.32 32.66
C LEU A 370 -5.78 8.24 32.27
N VAL A 371 -7.06 8.62 32.21
CA VAL A 371 -8.19 7.77 31.79
C VAL A 371 -8.45 7.93 30.29
N GLY A 372 -8.90 6.86 29.62
CA GLY A 372 -9.30 6.86 28.20
C GLY A 372 -8.94 5.56 27.47
N TYR A 373 -9.46 5.36 26.25
CA TYR A 373 -9.29 4.13 25.47
C TYR A 373 -7.82 3.79 25.14
N PRO A 374 -7.48 2.52 24.86
CA PRO A 374 -6.24 2.17 24.15
C PRO A 374 -6.15 2.93 22.81
N GLY A 375 -4.95 3.35 22.40
CA GLY A 375 -4.75 4.11 21.15
C GLY A 375 -5.09 5.61 21.21
N SER A 376 -5.82 6.10 22.22
CA SER A 376 -6.22 7.53 22.38
C SER A 376 -5.08 8.50 22.76
N GLY A 377 -3.84 8.27 22.29
CA GLY A 377 -2.72 9.19 22.48
C GLY A 377 -2.13 9.31 23.89
N LYS A 378 -2.76 8.77 24.95
CA LYS A 378 -2.36 8.95 26.37
C LYS A 378 -0.84 8.83 26.63
N SER A 379 -0.19 7.80 26.12
CA SER A 379 1.26 7.60 26.33
C SER A 379 2.11 8.69 25.66
N THR A 380 1.72 9.10 24.46
CA THR A 380 2.34 10.21 23.71
C THR A 380 2.08 11.56 24.39
N PHE A 381 0.94 11.73 25.07
CA PHE A 381 0.66 12.93 25.87
C PHE A 381 1.62 13.03 27.07
N VAL A 382 1.82 11.93 27.81
CA VAL A 382 2.79 11.87 28.92
C VAL A 382 4.19 12.23 28.42
N GLU A 383 4.63 11.61 27.32
CA GLU A 383 5.94 11.81 26.71
C GLU A 383 6.15 13.25 26.20
N LYS A 384 5.17 13.83 25.50
CA LYS A 384 5.27 15.18 24.93
C LYS A 384 5.17 16.31 25.94
N HIS A 385 4.39 16.13 27.02
CA HIS A 385 4.03 17.21 27.94
C HIS A 385 4.49 16.94 29.38
N LEU A 386 4.05 15.85 30.01
CA LEU A 386 4.24 15.63 31.45
C LEU A 386 5.69 15.29 31.83
N LEU A 387 6.40 14.45 31.07
CA LEU A 387 7.80 14.10 31.39
C LEU A 387 8.73 15.34 31.40
N LYS A 388 8.45 16.32 30.54
CA LYS A 388 9.21 17.59 30.48
C LYS A 388 8.96 18.52 31.68
N LEU A 389 7.84 18.29 32.37
CA LEU A 389 7.44 19.00 33.60
C LEU A 389 7.89 18.25 34.88
N GLY A 390 8.72 17.21 34.74
CA GLY A 390 9.27 16.45 35.86
C GLY A 390 8.41 15.27 36.35
N TYR A 391 7.26 14.98 35.73
CA TYR A 391 6.43 13.84 36.14
C TYR A 391 7.12 12.51 35.89
N ILE A 392 6.91 11.55 36.80
CA ILE A 392 7.45 10.20 36.73
C ILE A 392 6.36 9.24 36.25
N GLN A 393 6.60 8.55 35.13
CA GLN A 393 5.60 7.69 34.49
C GLN A 393 5.52 6.30 35.13
N ALA A 394 4.45 6.03 35.88
CA ALA A 394 4.10 4.69 36.37
C ALA A 394 3.36 3.87 35.30
N ASN A 395 4.07 3.33 34.30
CA ASN A 395 3.46 2.50 33.25
C ASN A 395 3.34 1.01 33.66
N ARG A 396 2.10 0.57 33.91
CA ARG A 396 1.74 -0.80 34.32
C ARG A 396 2.28 -1.90 33.40
N ASP A 397 2.33 -1.67 32.09
CA ASP A 397 2.74 -2.67 31.09
C ASP A 397 4.27 -2.86 31.07
N GLN A 398 5.02 -1.81 31.43
CA GLN A 398 6.49 -1.84 31.52
C GLN A 398 6.96 -2.30 32.91
N ILE A 399 6.21 -1.97 33.96
CA ILE A 399 6.58 -2.22 35.37
C ILE A 399 6.18 -3.64 35.84
N GLY A 400 5.22 -4.28 35.17
CA GLY A 400 4.92 -5.72 35.32
C GLY A 400 3.96 -6.11 36.46
N SER A 401 3.85 -5.33 37.54
CA SER A 401 2.78 -5.49 38.55
C SER A 401 2.17 -4.16 38.98
N TRP A 402 0.93 -4.18 39.51
CA TRP A 402 0.28 -2.96 39.99
C TRP A 402 0.89 -2.50 41.32
N GLN A 403 1.28 -3.44 42.18
CA GLN A 403 1.96 -3.18 43.45
C GLN A 403 3.28 -2.44 43.23
N LYS A 404 4.03 -2.79 42.17
CA LYS A 404 5.24 -2.06 41.77
C LYS A 404 4.94 -0.64 41.24
N CYS A 405 3.77 -0.41 40.64
CA CYS A 405 3.35 0.95 40.24
C CYS A 405 3.00 1.81 41.46
N VAL A 406 2.31 1.22 42.46
CA VAL A 406 2.00 1.88 43.73
C VAL A 406 3.26 2.14 44.53
N ALA A 407 4.17 1.17 44.66
CA ALA A 407 5.47 1.38 45.32
C ALA A 407 6.35 2.43 44.62
N LEU A 408 6.27 2.55 43.28
CA LEU A 408 6.93 3.61 42.53
C LEU A 408 6.30 4.99 42.83
N MET A 409 4.97 5.08 42.86
CA MET A 409 4.25 6.30 43.26
C MET A 409 4.62 6.71 44.69
N GLU A 410 4.45 5.81 45.66
CA GLU A 410 4.79 6.05 47.08
C GLU A 410 6.23 6.53 47.28
N LYS A 411 7.19 6.03 46.51
CA LYS A 411 8.60 6.45 46.58
C LYS A 411 8.77 7.96 46.29
N TYR A 412 7.91 8.53 45.44
CA TYR A 412 7.99 9.92 44.99
C TYR A 412 6.84 10.81 45.53
N THR A 413 5.89 10.25 46.28
CA THR A 413 4.83 11.01 46.98
C THR A 413 4.95 11.00 48.50
N LYS A 414 5.97 10.34 49.07
CA LYS A 414 6.32 10.49 50.50
C LYS A 414 7.02 11.83 50.70
N VAL A 415 6.39 12.68 51.50
CA VAL A 415 6.88 13.97 52.01
C VAL A 415 7.60 13.75 53.33
#